data_AF-A0A4R5U4F4-F1
#
_entry.id   AF-A0A4R5U4F4-F1
#
_cell.length_a   1.000
_cell.length_b   1.000
_cell.length_c   1.000
_cell.angle_alpha   90.00
_cell.angle_beta   90.00
_cell.angle_gamma   90.00
#
_symmetry.space_group_name_H-M   'P 1'
#
loop_
_entity.id
_entity.type
_entity.pdbx_description
1 polymer ?
#
loop_
_entity_poly.entity_id
_entity_poly.type
_entity_poly.pdbx_seq_one_letter_code
_entity_poly.pdbx_strand_id
1 'polypeptide(L)'
;MKPGHAVCALRALAHDSRLAAFRLLVQAGPGGLTVGELREALDLPPATLTAHLNQLRANGLVVDEREGRVIRVRADYAAMEALLGSLTENCCGGQACPPSKPGNPPALPKSRKTTR
;
A
#
# COMPACT_ATOMS: atom_id res chain seq x y z
N MET A 1 8.77 15.41 0.08
CA MET A 1 9.61 14.29 0.57
C MET A 1 11.07 14.59 0.19
N LYS A 2 12.09 14.14 0.96
CA LYS A 2 13.50 14.28 0.53
C LYS A 2 13.87 13.21 -0.51
N PRO A 3 14.75 13.46 -1.49
CA PRO A 3 15.07 12.49 -2.55
C PRO A 3 15.51 11.11 -2.05
N GLY A 4 16.34 11.05 -1.00
CA GLY A 4 16.78 9.78 -0.41
C GLY A 4 15.62 8.93 0.14
N HIS A 5 14.61 9.57 0.72
CA HIS A 5 13.41 8.86 1.20
C HIS A 5 12.54 8.37 0.03
N ALA A 6 12.46 9.12 -1.06
CA ALA A 6 11.75 8.70 -2.27
C ALA A 6 12.38 7.43 -2.88
N VAL A 7 13.71 7.37 -2.96
CA VAL A 7 14.43 6.18 -3.44
C VAL A 7 14.18 4.96 -2.54
N CYS A 8 14.19 5.13 -1.21
CA CYS A 8 13.90 4.05 -0.27
C CYS A 8 12.45 3.54 -0.40
N ALA A 9 11.47 4.45 -0.52
CA ALA A 9 10.08 4.11 -0.78
C ALA A 9 9.91 3.34 -2.10
N LEU A 10 10.54 3.80 -3.19
CA LEU A 10 10.51 3.10 -4.48
C LEU A 10 11.15 1.71 -4.40
N ARG A 11 12.26 1.55 -3.69
CA ARG A 11 12.87 0.23 -3.45
C ARG A 11 11.95 -0.70 -2.65
N ALA A 12 11.23 -0.16 -1.67
CA ALA A 12 10.22 -0.90 -0.94
C ALA A 12 9.04 -1.31 -1.84
N LEU A 13 8.70 -0.54 -2.87
CA LEU A 13 7.66 -0.90 -3.84
C LEU A 13 8.17 -1.78 -4.99
N ALA A 14 9.47 -1.79 -5.29
CA ALA A 14 10.08 -2.53 -6.40
C ALA A 14 10.19 -4.05 -6.16
N HIS A 15 9.05 -4.69 -5.89
CA HIS A 15 8.89 -6.14 -5.80
C HIS A 15 7.41 -6.47 -5.96
N ASP A 16 7.09 -7.44 -6.82
CA ASP A 16 5.72 -7.71 -7.26
C ASP A 16 4.75 -7.92 -6.08
N SER A 17 5.10 -8.80 -5.14
CA SER A 17 4.27 -9.07 -3.96
C SER A 17 4.07 -7.86 -3.05
N ARG A 18 5.08 -6.98 -2.92
CA ARG A 18 4.98 -5.77 -2.07
C ARG A 18 4.10 -4.73 -2.74
N LEU A 19 4.27 -4.53 -4.06
CA LEU A 19 3.42 -3.64 -4.83
C LEU A 19 1.97 -4.14 -4.84
N ALA A 20 1.74 -5.45 -5.00
CA ALA A 20 0.41 -6.05 -4.94
C ALA A 20 -0.26 -5.82 -3.58
N ALA A 21 0.45 -6.09 -2.48
CA ALA A 21 -0.05 -5.83 -1.13
C ALA A 21 -0.40 -4.36 -0.91
N PHE A 22 0.51 -3.45 -1.29
CA PHE A 22 0.28 -2.02 -1.18
C PHE A 22 -0.93 -1.55 -2.01
N ARG A 23 -1.07 -2.05 -3.26
CA ARG A 23 -2.22 -1.70 -4.12
C ARG A 23 -3.55 -2.21 -3.55
N LEU A 24 -3.59 -3.40 -2.95
CA LEU A 24 -4.78 -3.89 -2.26
C LEU A 24 -5.16 -2.99 -1.08
N LEU A 25 -4.17 -2.52 -0.32
CA LEU A 25 -4.41 -1.57 0.78
C LEU A 25 -4.95 -0.23 0.29
N VAL A 26 -4.44 0.29 -0.83
CA VAL A 26 -4.97 1.51 -1.47
C VAL A 26 -6.41 1.31 -1.95
N GLN A 27 -6.71 0.16 -2.55
CA GLN A 27 -8.07 -0.17 -2.99
C GLN A 27 -9.04 -0.32 -1.83
N ALA A 28 -8.58 -0.85 -0.69
CA ALA A 28 -9.36 -0.93 0.54
C ALA A 28 -9.65 0.44 1.18
N GLY A 29 -8.99 1.49 0.73
CA GLY A 29 -9.20 2.84 1.22
C GLY A 29 -8.68 3.04 2.65
N PRO A 30 -9.18 4.06 3.36
CA PRO A 30 -8.78 4.37 4.73
C PRO A 30 -9.07 3.24 5.74
N GLY A 31 -9.98 2.32 5.40
CA GLY A 31 -10.31 1.17 6.25
C GLY A 31 -9.22 0.09 6.24
N GLY A 32 -8.39 0.02 5.19
CA GLY A 32 -7.36 -1.01 5.05
C GLY A 32 -7.86 -2.45 5.15
N LEU A 33 -6.94 -3.38 5.42
CA LEU A 33 -7.21 -4.81 5.50
C LEU A 33 -6.48 -5.44 6.69
N THR A 34 -7.03 -6.51 7.24
CA THR A 34 -6.29 -7.34 8.20
C THR A 34 -5.16 -8.10 7.52
N VAL A 35 -4.12 -8.47 8.28
CA VAL A 35 -3.04 -9.34 7.78
C VAL A 35 -3.61 -10.68 7.26
N GLY A 36 -4.69 -11.17 7.87
CA GLY A 36 -5.41 -12.35 7.39
C GLY A 36 -6.01 -12.14 6.00
N GLU A 37 -6.77 -11.06 5.80
CA GLU A 37 -7.36 -10.73 4.50
C GLU A 37 -6.31 -10.52 3.40
N LEU A 38 -5.17 -9.88 3.72
CA LEU A 38 -4.06 -9.74 2.79
C LEU A 38 -3.45 -11.09 2.41
N ARG A 39 -3.30 -12.00 3.37
CA ARG A 39 -2.77 -13.34 3.12
C ARG A 39 -3.67 -14.13 2.19
N GLU A 40 -4.98 -14.14 2.44
CA GLU A 40 -5.95 -14.82 1.59
C GLU A 40 -5.99 -14.22 0.17
N ALA A 41 -5.84 -12.91 0.04
CA ALA A 41 -5.88 -12.23 -1.26
C ALA A 41 -4.61 -12.43 -2.11
N LEU A 42 -3.45 -12.54 -1.47
CA LEU A 42 -2.14 -12.62 -2.15
C LEU A 42 -1.61 -14.05 -2.30
N ASP A 43 -2.21 -15.02 -1.59
CA ASP A 43 -1.78 -16.43 -1.56
C ASP A 43 -0.28 -16.59 -1.24
N LEU A 44 0.19 -15.88 -0.20
CA LEU A 44 1.58 -15.87 0.23
C LEU A 44 1.79 -16.63 1.55
N PRO A 45 2.97 -17.27 1.74
CA PRO A 45 3.36 -17.80 3.04
C PRO A 45 3.33 -16.71 4.14
N PRO A 46 2.88 -17.02 5.37
CA PRO A 46 2.76 -16.03 6.45
C PRO A 46 4.06 -15.27 6.78
N ALA A 47 5.19 -15.97 6.78
CA ALA A 47 6.50 -15.38 7.03
C ALA A 47 6.89 -14.38 5.92
N THR A 48 6.62 -14.73 4.66
CA THR A 48 6.90 -13.89 3.49
C THR A 48 6.06 -12.62 3.51
N LEU A 49 4.75 -12.73 3.76
CA LEU A 49 3.90 -11.55 3.88
C LEU A 49 4.35 -10.64 5.03
N THR A 50 4.70 -11.22 6.19
CA THR A 50 5.19 -10.44 7.33
C THR A 50 6.47 -9.67 6.99
N ALA A 51 7.43 -10.33 6.33
CA ALA A 51 8.67 -9.68 5.87
C ALA A 51 8.39 -8.54 4.88
N HIS A 52 7.47 -8.75 3.93
CA HIS A 52 7.04 -7.73 2.98
C HIS A 52 6.38 -6.53 3.65
N LEU A 53 5.46 -6.76 4.58
CA LEU A 53 4.80 -5.68 5.33
C LEU A 53 5.78 -4.91 6.21
N ASN A 54 6.75 -5.59 6.83
CA ASN A 54 7.80 -4.93 7.61
C ASN A 54 8.67 -4.02 6.73
N GLN A 55 8.99 -4.44 5.51
CA GLN A 55 9.72 -3.59 4.57
C GLN A 55 8.91 -2.35 4.19
N LEU A 56 7.61 -2.48 3.96
CA LEU A 56 6.73 -1.34 3.66
C LEU A 56 6.61 -0.39 4.86
N ARG A 57 6.45 -0.92 6.08
CA ARG A 57 6.41 -0.14 7.33
C ARG A 57 7.69 0.65 7.56
N ALA A 58 8.85 0.00 7.41
CA ALA A 58 10.15 0.62 7.59
C ALA A 58 10.40 1.80 6.62
N ASN A 59 9.66 1.85 5.52
CA ASN A 59 9.72 2.92 4.52
C ASN A 59 8.51 3.87 4.59
N GLY A 60 7.70 3.79 5.65
CA GLY A 60 6.57 4.69 5.90
C GLY A 60 5.43 4.57 4.90
N LEU A 61 5.34 3.47 4.15
CA LEU A 61 4.30 3.30 3.13
C LEU A 61 3.00 2.72 3.70
N VAL A 62 3.08 2.03 4.83
CA VAL A 62 1.91 1.45 5.49
C VAL A 62 2.01 1.67 6.98
N VAL A 63 0.84 1.77 7.60
CA VAL A 63 0.66 1.82 9.05
C VAL A 63 -0.16 0.62 9.49
N ASP A 64 0.08 0.15 10.71
CA ASP A 64 -0.69 -0.94 11.28
C ASP A 64 -1.19 -0.64 12.69
N GLU A 65 -2.35 -1.19 12.98
CA GLU A 65 -3.09 -1.01 14.22
C GLU A 65 -3.54 -2.37 14.72
N ARG A 66 -3.34 -2.63 16.02
CA ARG A 66 -3.73 -3.90 16.62
C ARG A 66 -5.18 -3.82 17.12
N GLU A 67 -6.07 -4.55 16.46
CA GLU A 67 -7.49 -4.65 16.78
C GLU A 67 -7.74 -5.99 17.52
N GLY A 68 -7.41 -6.00 18.81
CA GLY A 68 -7.51 -7.20 19.65
C GLY A 68 -6.53 -8.31 19.24
N ARG A 69 -7.06 -9.36 18.59
CA ARG A 69 -6.26 -10.53 18.14
C ARG A 69 -5.74 -10.40 16.71
N VAL A 70 -6.24 -9.43 15.94
CA VAL A 70 -5.83 -9.22 14.55
C VAL A 70 -5.04 -7.91 14.42
N ILE A 71 -4.22 -7.83 13.38
CA ILE A 71 -3.51 -6.61 13.00
C ILE A 71 -4.16 -6.12 11.71
N ARG A 72 -4.63 -4.88 11.73
CA ARG A 72 -5.14 -4.16 10.56
C ARG A 72 -4.02 -3.30 10.00
N VAL A 73 -3.83 -3.36 8.69
CA VAL A 73 -2.81 -2.61 7.96
C VAL A 73 -3.54 -1.67 7.00
N ARG A 74 -3.05 -0.44 6.87
CA ARG A 74 -3.60 0.60 6.00
C ARG A 74 -2.45 1.24 5.22
N ALA A 75 -2.74 1.70 4.01
CA ALA A 75 -1.77 2.50 3.26
C ALA A 75 -1.60 3.88 3.94
N ASP A 76 -0.37 4.37 4.00
CA ASP A 76 -0.11 5.75 4.39
C ASP A 76 -0.27 6.67 3.16
N TYR A 77 -1.43 7.30 3.07
CA TYR A 77 -1.77 8.19 1.96
C TYR A 77 -0.90 9.45 1.95
N ALA A 78 -0.51 9.97 3.11
CA ALA A 78 0.34 11.15 3.19
C ALA A 78 1.74 10.83 2.64
N ALA A 79 2.28 9.65 2.96
CA ALA A 79 3.54 9.18 2.40
C ALA A 79 3.46 8.97 0.88
N MET A 80 2.37 8.38 0.38
CA MET A 80 2.15 8.21 -1.05
C MET A 80 2.02 9.54 -1.79
N GLU A 81 1.24 10.48 -1.25
CA GLU A 81 1.06 11.80 -1.84
C GLU A 81 2.38 12.58 -1.87
N ALA A 82 3.19 12.46 -0.80
CA ALA A 82 4.52 13.06 -0.76
C ALA A 82 5.51 12.41 -1.74
N LEU A 83 5.40 11.10 -1.99
CA LEU A 83 6.18 10.38 -2.99
C LEU A 83 5.79 10.83 -4.41
N LEU A 84 4.49 10.84 -4.71
CA LEU A 84 3.97 11.29 -6.01
C LEU A 84 4.37 12.74 -6.26
N GLY A 85 4.18 13.63 -5.28
CA GLY A 85 4.59 15.03 -5.38
C GLY A 85 6.09 15.17 -5.67
N SER A 86 6.95 14.34 -5.08
CA SER A 86 8.38 14.33 -5.38
C SER A 86 8.71 13.82 -6.79
N LEU A 87 7.90 12.93 -7.36
CA LEU A 87 8.10 12.39 -8.72
C LEU A 87 7.54 13.32 -9.79
N THR A 88 6.48 14.05 -9.47
CA THR A 88 5.81 14.97 -10.38
C THR A 88 6.25 16.41 -10.21
N GLU A 89 7.19 16.70 -9.30
CA GLU A 89 7.79 18.02 -9.14
C GLU A 89 8.41 18.46 -10.48
N ASN A 90 7.92 19.56 -11.03
CA ASN A 90 8.28 20.05 -12.37
C ASN A 90 7.99 19.07 -13.53
N CYS A 91 7.04 18.14 -13.35
CA CYS A 91 6.48 17.31 -14.43
C CYS A 91 6.06 18.20 -15.62
N CYS A 92 6.36 17.76 -16.84
CA CYS A 92 6.07 18.51 -18.07
C CYS A 92 6.61 19.96 -18.10
N GLY A 93 7.71 20.22 -17.40
CA GLY A 93 8.29 21.57 -17.33
C GLY A 93 7.42 22.55 -16.55
N GLY A 94 6.62 22.06 -15.59
CA GLY A 94 5.70 22.86 -14.78
C GLY A 94 4.32 23.08 -15.42
N GLN A 95 4.04 22.43 -16.56
CA GLN A 95 2.72 22.45 -17.19
C GLN A 95 1.80 21.38 -16.59
N ALA A 96 0.49 21.55 -16.73
CA ALA A 96 -0.48 20.58 -16.26
C ALA A 96 -0.28 19.22 -16.97
N CYS A 97 0.11 18.19 -16.20
CA CYS A 97 0.23 16.83 -16.73
C CYS A 97 -1.19 16.29 -17.02
N PRO A 98 -1.40 15.57 -18.14
CA PRO A 98 -2.74 15.12 -18.56
C PRO A 98 -3.36 14.21 -17.49
N PRO A 99 -4.69 14.25 -17.29
CA PRO A 99 -5.33 13.48 -16.23
C PRO A 99 -5.12 11.97 -16.43
N SER A 100 -4.66 11.27 -15.40
CA SER A 100 -4.67 9.82 -15.39
C SER A 100 -6.11 9.33 -15.39
N LYS A 101 -6.44 8.39 -16.27
CA LYS A 101 -7.78 7.77 -16.29
C LYS A 101 -8.01 7.11 -14.92
N PRO A 102 -9.17 7.33 -14.25
CA PRO A 102 -9.49 6.58 -13.05
C PRO A 102 -9.54 5.09 -13.42
N GLY A 103 -8.61 4.31 -12.87
CA GLY A 103 -8.56 2.87 -13.09
C GLY A 103 -9.77 2.21 -12.43
N ASN A 104 -10.40 1.25 -13.10
CA ASN A 104 -11.50 0.50 -12.52
C ASN A 104 -10.96 -0.35 -11.35
N PRO A 105 -11.44 -0.19 -10.11
CA PRO A 105 -10.94 -0.97 -9.00
C PRO A 105 -11.36 -2.45 -9.17
N PRO A 106 -10.42 -3.42 -9.09
CA PRO A 106 -10.79 -4.82 -9.00
C PRO A 106 -11.58 -5.07 -7.70
N ALA A 107 -12.54 -6.01 -7.74
CA ALA A 107 -13.41 -6.28 -6.62
C ALA A 107 -12.61 -6.74 -5.39
N LEU A 108 -12.78 -6.03 -4.25
CA LEU A 108 -12.18 -6.44 -2.98
C LEU A 108 -12.67 -7.83 -2.56
N PRO A 109 -11.81 -8.65 -1.94
CA PRO A 109 -12.23 -9.92 -1.35
C PRO A 109 -13.25 -9.64 -0.25
N LYS A 110 -14.45 -10.23 -0.38
CA LYS A 110 -15.53 -10.09 0.60
C LYS A 110 -15.12 -10.77 1.90
N SER A 111 -14.89 -9.99 2.96
CA SER A 111 -14.66 -10.50 4.31
C SER A 111 -15.82 -11.41 4.71
N ARG A 112 -15.59 -12.72 4.79
CA ARG A 112 -16.61 -13.66 5.30
C ARG A 112 -16.73 -13.39 6.79
N LYS A 113 -17.88 -12.88 7.21
CA LYS A 113 -18.26 -12.79 8.63
C LYS A 113 -18.09 -14.17 9.25
N THR A 114 -17.09 -14.35 10.11
CA THR A 114 -16.96 -15.53 10.96
C THR A 114 -18.07 -15.47 12.01
N THR A 115 -19.22 -16.07 11.69
CA THR A 115 -20.24 -16.43 12.66
C THR A 115 -19.67 -17.47 13.62
N ARG A 116 -19.54 -17.10 14.89
CA ARG A 116 -19.69 -18.03 16.01
C ARG A 116 -20.30 -17.31 17.20
#